data_AF-A0A1T4LY10-F1
#
_entry.id   AF-A0A1T4LY10-F1
#
_cell.length_a   1.000
_cell.length_b   1.000
_cell.length_c   1.000
_cell.angle_alpha   90.00
_cell.angle_beta   90.00
_cell.angle_gamma   90.00
#
_symmetry.space_group_name_H-M   'P 1'
#
loop_
_entity.id
_entity.type
_entity.pdbx_description
1 polymer ?
#
loop_
_entity_poly.entity_id
_entity_poly.type
_entity_poly.pdbx_seq_one_letter_code
_entity_poly.pdbx_strand_id
1 'polypeptide(L)'
;MKVIETIQEFDQLIESNKPVLVDFFAEWCGPCKMIAPVLEELSKSYETIEFVKVDVDALGELAQRYSVMSIPALFAFKEGQVVKSAVGFQPKPALESMLNLIK
;
A
#
# COMPACT_ATOMS: atom_id res chain seq x y z
N MET A 1 9.00 6.06 -1.42
CA MET A 1 7.54 5.94 -1.21
C MET A 1 7.08 7.03 -0.27
N LYS A 2 5.90 7.62 -0.51
CA LYS A 2 5.33 8.67 0.33
C LYS A 2 4.60 8.07 1.54
N VAL A 3 4.76 8.66 2.73
CA VAL A 3 3.95 8.33 3.91
C VAL A 3 2.71 9.22 3.89
N ILE A 4 1.53 8.65 4.07
CA ILE A 4 0.29 9.40 4.21
C ILE A 4 0.17 9.88 5.65
N GLU A 5 -0.12 11.17 5.83
CA GLU A 5 -0.19 11.81 7.15
C GLU A 5 -1.63 12.13 7.57
N THR A 6 -2.56 12.22 6.61
CA THR A 6 -3.97 12.56 6.90
C THR A 6 -4.95 11.70 6.09
N ILE A 7 -6.17 11.55 6.62
CA ILE A 7 -7.27 10.84 5.94
C ILE A 7 -7.66 11.56 4.64
N GLN A 8 -7.68 12.90 4.66
CA GLN A 8 -8.06 13.71 3.51
C GLN A 8 -7.09 13.52 2.35
N GLU A 9 -5.79 13.47 2.65
CA GLU A 9 -4.76 13.18 1.66
C GLU A 9 -4.92 11.79 1.05
N PHE A 10 -5.25 10.78 1.88
CA PHE A 10 -5.53 9.44 1.41
C PHE A 10 -6.73 9.43 0.44
N ASP A 11 -7.84 10.04 0.86
CA ASP A 11 -9.08 10.04 0.09
C ASP A 11 -8.89 10.74 -1.26
N GLN A 12 -8.22 11.90 -1.28
CA GLN A 12 -7.86 12.60 -2.53
C GLN A 12 -6.98 11.76 -3.46
N LEU A 13 -6.03 11.00 -2.90
CA LEU A 13 -5.16 10.13 -3.68
C LEU A 13 -5.98 9.02 -4.37
N ILE A 14 -6.89 8.37 -3.64
CA ILE A 14 -7.74 7.30 -4.17
C ILE A 14 -8.74 7.85 -5.21
N GLU A 15 -9.27 9.05 -5.00
CA GLU A 15 -10.16 9.75 -5.95
C GLU A 15 -9.45 10.21 -7.23
N SER A 16 -8.12 10.32 -7.23
CA SER A 16 -7.36 10.77 -8.40
C SER A 16 -7.35 9.80 -9.59
N ASN A 17 -8.00 8.63 -9.46
CA ASN A 17 -8.10 7.55 -10.44
C ASN A 17 -6.77 6.98 -10.94
N LYS A 18 -5.64 7.38 -10.36
CA LYS A 18 -4.35 6.75 -10.61
C LYS A 18 -4.32 5.36 -9.97
N PRO A 19 -3.60 4.40 -10.56
CA PRO A 19 -3.27 3.15 -9.88
C PRO A 19 -2.45 3.44 -8.61
N VAL A 20 -2.84 2.85 -7.49
CA VAL A 20 -2.14 3.05 -6.20
C VAL A 20 -1.88 1.72 -5.53
N LEU A 21 -0.66 1.53 -5.03
CA LEU A 21 -0.35 0.49 -4.05
C LEU A 21 -0.16 1.14 -2.67
N VAL A 22 -0.95 0.69 -1.70
CA VAL A 22 -0.89 1.13 -0.30
C VAL A 22 -0.29 0.03 0.55
N ASP A 23 0.74 0.36 1.34
CA ASP A 23 1.34 -0.50 2.37
C ASP A 23 0.97 -0.02 3.78
N PHE A 24 0.09 -0.76 4.45
CA PHE A 24 -0.21 -0.55 5.87
C PHE A 24 0.87 -1.21 6.72
N PHE A 25 1.61 -0.39 7.47
CA PHE A 25 2.80 -0.78 8.20
C PHE A 25 2.83 -0.16 9.61
N ALA A 26 3.86 -0.52 10.38
CA ALA A 26 4.25 0.16 11.61
C ALA A 26 5.77 0.09 11.80
N GLU A 27 6.36 1.00 12.57
CA GLU A 27 7.81 1.07 12.81
C GLU A 27 8.36 -0.14 13.59
N TRP A 28 7.54 -0.81 14.37
CA TRP A 28 7.90 -2.02 15.12
C TRP A 28 7.69 -3.31 14.32
N CYS A 29 7.15 -3.23 13.10
CA CYS A 29 6.86 -4.38 12.26
C CYS A 29 8.10 -4.87 11.51
N GLY A 30 8.72 -5.95 12.02
CA GLY A 30 9.87 -6.60 11.37
C GLY A 30 9.61 -7.00 9.91
N PRO A 31 8.52 -7.72 9.60
CA PRO A 31 8.19 -8.09 8.22
C PRO A 31 7.98 -6.90 7.27
N CYS A 32 7.43 -5.78 7.77
CA CYS A 32 7.27 -4.56 6.99
C CYS A 32 8.62 -4.01 6.54
N LYS A 33 9.62 -3.99 7.44
CA LYS A 33 11.00 -3.57 7.12
C LYS A 33 11.66 -4.45 6.06
N MET A 34 11.29 -5.72 5.97
CA MET A 34 11.82 -6.64 4.95
C MET A 34 11.23 -6.37 3.56
N ILE A 35 9.94 -6.00 3.46
CA ILE A 35 9.30 -5.72 2.16
C ILE A 35 9.59 -4.31 1.64
N ALA A 36 9.81 -3.34 2.53
CA ALA A 36 10.04 -1.94 2.19
C ALA A 36 11.07 -1.71 1.05
N PRO A 37 12.30 -2.30 1.08
CA PRO A 37 13.25 -2.10 0.00
C PRO A 37 12.78 -2.70 -1.34
N VAL A 38 11.99 -3.78 -1.30
CA VAL A 38 11.42 -4.40 -2.51
C VAL A 38 10.34 -3.49 -3.11
N LEU A 39 9.48 -2.90 -2.28
CA LEU A 39 8.48 -1.93 -2.73
C LEU A 39 9.12 -0.66 -3.29
N GLU A 40 10.21 -0.18 -2.67
CA GLU A 40 10.98 0.94 -3.21
C GLU A 40 11.63 0.63 -4.55
N GLU A 41 12.18 -0.57 -4.73
CA GLU A 41 12.69 -1.02 -6.04
C GLU A 41 11.57 -1.04 -7.08
N LEU A 42 10.44 -1.68 -6.76
CA LEU A 42 9.29 -1.79 -7.66
C LEU A 42 8.70 -0.41 -8.02
N SER A 43 8.68 0.53 -7.07
CA SER A 43 8.21 1.90 -7.33
C SER A 43 9.02 2.63 -8.41
N LYS A 44 10.28 2.24 -8.63
CA LYS A 44 11.11 2.77 -9.72
C LYS A 44 10.84 2.09 -11.06
N SER A 45 10.37 0.84 -11.05
CA SER A 45 10.04 0.10 -12.27
C SER A 45 8.60 0.36 -12.76
N TYR A 46 7.69 0.73 -11.85
CA TYR A 46 6.28 0.96 -12.13
C TYR A 46 5.92 2.44 -11.92
N GLU A 47 6.49 3.32 -12.75
CA GLU A 47 6.34 4.78 -12.62
C GLU A 47 4.88 5.29 -12.76
N THR A 48 4.00 4.50 -13.36
CA THR A 48 2.57 4.83 -13.52
C THR A 48 1.72 4.48 -12.29
N ILE A 49 2.28 3.73 -11.35
CA ILE A 49 1.62 3.31 -10.11
C ILE A 49 2.18 4.15 -8.97
N GLU A 50 1.31 4.79 -8.19
CA GLU A 50 1.71 5.50 -6.99
C GLU A 50 1.93 4.51 -5.83
N PHE A 51 3.07 4.60 -5.15
CA PHE A 51 3.39 3.75 -4.00
C PHE A 51 3.40 4.58 -2.72
N VAL A 52 2.45 4.29 -1.83
CA VAL A 52 2.29 4.98 -0.56
C VAL A 52 2.28 4.01 0.60
N LYS A 53 2.61 4.52 1.79
CA LYS A 53 2.53 3.77 3.03
C LYS A 53 1.68 4.50 4.06
N VAL A 54 0.94 3.74 4.85
CA VAL A 54 0.05 4.22 5.91
C VAL A 54 0.52 3.59 7.22
N ASP A 55 0.94 4.42 8.16
CA ASP A 55 1.28 3.96 9.51
C ASP A 55 -0.03 3.71 10.27
N VAL A 56 -0.25 2.46 10.70
CA VAL A 56 -1.47 2.07 11.42
C VAL A 56 -1.56 2.69 12.82
N ASP A 57 -0.42 3.07 13.43
CA ASP A 57 -0.39 3.75 14.73
C ASP A 57 -0.76 5.23 14.59
N ALA A 58 -0.42 5.86 13.46
CA ALA A 58 -0.76 7.26 13.18
C ALA A 58 -2.18 7.42 12.59
N LEU A 59 -2.58 6.50 11.71
CA LEU A 59 -3.84 6.56 10.95
C LEU A 59 -4.69 5.31 11.19
N GLY A 60 -4.94 5.01 12.47
CA GLY A 60 -5.74 3.86 12.90
C GLY A 60 -7.16 3.82 12.32
N GLU A 61 -7.77 4.97 12.02
CA GLU A 61 -9.07 5.03 11.34
C GLU A 61 -9.00 4.44 9.91
N LEU A 62 -7.93 4.72 9.16
CA LEU A 62 -7.76 4.11 7.83
C LEU A 62 -7.53 2.61 7.93
N ALA A 63 -6.72 2.17 8.90
CA ALA A 63 -6.53 0.75 9.15
C ALA A 63 -7.88 0.06 9.46
N GLN A 64 -8.73 0.68 10.27
CA GLN A 64 -10.07 0.19 10.57
C GLN A 64 -10.98 0.19 9.33
N ARG A 65 -10.98 1.27 8.55
CA ARG A 65 -11.78 1.44 7.32
C ARG A 65 -11.55 0.30 6.33
N TYR A 66 -10.31 -0.18 6.23
CA TYR A 66 -9.92 -1.29 5.36
C TYR A 66 -9.79 -2.64 6.07
N SER A 67 -10.26 -2.73 7.32
CA SER A 67 -10.24 -3.96 8.13
C SER A 67 -8.85 -4.59 8.23
N VAL A 68 -7.81 -3.76 8.41
CA VAL A 68 -6.42 -4.20 8.58
C VAL A 68 -6.26 -4.80 9.97
N MET A 69 -6.28 -6.14 10.04
CA MET A 69 -6.15 -6.90 11.29
C MET A 69 -4.70 -7.30 11.62
N SER A 70 -3.82 -7.28 10.62
CA SER A 70 -2.41 -7.60 10.78
C SER A 70 -1.58 -6.92 9.70
N ILE A 71 -0.31 -6.66 10.00
CA ILE A 71 0.62 -5.95 9.12
C ILE A 71 1.84 -6.81 8.77
N PRO A 72 2.48 -6.59 7.60
CA PRO A 72 2.09 -5.64 6.56
C PRO A 72 0.77 -6.05 5.89
N ALA A 73 -0.02 -5.06 5.46
CA ALA A 73 -1.19 -5.31 4.62
C ALA A 73 -1.13 -4.41 3.39
N LEU A 74 -1.22 -5.02 2.21
CA LEU A 74 -1.08 -4.35 0.93
C LEU A 74 -2.44 -4.27 0.24
N PHE A 75 -2.75 -3.11 -0.32
CA PHE A 75 -3.97 -2.85 -1.08
C PHE A 75 -3.62 -2.21 -2.41
N ALA A 76 -4.12 -2.80 -3.49
CA ALA A 76 -3.98 -2.30 -4.85
C ALA A 76 -5.30 -1.66 -5.28
N PHE A 77 -5.23 -0.39 -5.63
CA PHE A 77 -6.36 0.41 -6.08
C PHE A 77 -6.26 0.69 -7.59
N LYS A 78 -7.41 0.63 -8.26
CA LYS A 78 -7.61 1.08 -9.64
C LYS A 78 -8.95 1.78 -9.71
N GLU A 79 -8.99 2.98 -10.29
CA GLU A 79 -10.23 3.78 -10.42
C GLU A 79 -10.96 3.96 -9.06
N GLY A 80 -10.18 4.23 -8.01
CA GLY A 80 -10.69 4.41 -6.65
C GLY A 80 -11.16 3.14 -5.94
N GLN A 81 -11.07 1.97 -6.56
CA GLN A 81 -11.55 0.70 -6.00
C GLN A 81 -10.41 -0.27 -5.69
N VAL A 82 -10.55 -1.04 -4.61
CA VAL A 82 -9.63 -2.12 -4.27
C VAL A 82 -9.84 -3.28 -5.25
N VAL A 83 -8.85 -3.57 -6.09
CA VAL A 83 -8.89 -4.73 -6.99
C VAL A 83 -8.22 -5.96 -6.37
N LYS A 84 -7.27 -5.75 -5.46
CA LYS A 84 -6.56 -6.82 -4.77
C LYS A 84 -6.07 -6.33 -3.41
N SER A 85 -6.14 -7.21 -2.42
CA SER A 85 -5.46 -7.05 -1.15
C SER A 85 -4.66 -8.30 -0.80
N ALA A 86 -3.64 -8.12 0.03
CA ALA A 86 -2.82 -9.18 0.58
C ALA A 86 -2.42 -8.81 2.01
N VAL A 87 -2.40 -9.80 2.90
CA VAL A 87 -2.05 -9.61 4.31
C VAL A 87 -0.84 -10.49 4.64
N GLY A 88 0.09 -9.94 5.40
CA GLY A 88 1.38 -10.54 5.71
C GLY A 88 2.42 -10.34 4.62
N PHE A 89 3.63 -10.81 4.89
CA PHE A 89 4.77 -10.70 3.99
C PHE A 89 4.47 -11.26 2.60
N GLN A 90 4.78 -10.49 1.56
CA GLN A 90 4.65 -10.91 0.17
C GLN A 90 6.02 -10.97 -0.51
N PRO A 91 6.37 -12.08 -1.17
CA PRO A 91 7.58 -12.15 -1.98
C PRO A 91 7.44 -11.31 -3.25
N LYS A 92 8.56 -10.87 -3.82
CA LYS A 92 8.59 -10.00 -5.02
C LYS A 92 7.68 -10.47 -6.18
N PRO A 93 7.65 -11.76 -6.57
CA PRO A 93 6.76 -12.20 -7.65
C PRO A 93 5.27 -12.03 -7.36
N ALA A 94 4.86 -12.14 -6.10
CA ALA A 94 3.48 -11.90 -5.68
C ALA A 94 3.13 -10.40 -5.76
N LEU A 95 4.06 -9.53 -5.37
CA LEU A 95 3.92 -8.08 -5.53
C LEU A 95 3.79 -7.69 -7.00
N GLU A 96 4.65 -8.22 -7.88
CA GLU A 96 4.57 -7.98 -9.32
C GLU A 96 3.25 -8.47 -9.90
N SER A 97 2.76 -9.64 -9.47
CA SER A 97 1.45 -10.16 -9.89
C SER A 97 0.31 -9.24 -9.48
N MET A 98 0.37 -8.66 -8.28
CA MET A 98 -0.59 -7.69 -7.78
C MET A 98 -0.54 -6.36 -8.55
N LEU A 99 0.65 -5.84 -8.84
CA LEU A 99 0.86 -4.63 -9.63
C LEU A 99 0.36 -4.77 -11.07
N ASN A 100 0.52 -5.94 -11.68
CA ASN A 100 0.04 -6.23 -13.03
C ASN A 100 -1.50 -6.15 -13.17
N LEU A 101 -2.26 -6.20 -12.07
CA LEU A 101 -3.72 -6.01 -12.10
C LEU A 101 -4.11 -4.52 -12.23
N ILE A 102 -3.24 -3.63 -11.75
CA ILE A 102 -3.53 -2.19 -11.68
C ILE A 102 -2.74 -1.34 -12.67
N LYS A 103 -1.67 -1.88 -13.26
CA LYS A 103 -0.91 -1.18 -14.31
C LYS A 103 -1.76 -0.81 -15.52
#